data_AF-A0A972RY67-F1
#
_entry.id   AF-A0A972RY67-F1
#
_cell.length_a   1.000
_cell.length_b   1.000
_cell.length_c   1.000
_cell.angle_alpha   90.00
_cell.angle_beta   90.00
_cell.angle_gamma   90.00
#
_symmetry.space_group_name_H-M   'P 1'
#
loop_
_entity.id
_entity.type
_entity.pdbx_description
1 polymer ?
#
loop_
_entity_poly.entity_id
_entity_poly.type
_entity_poly.pdbx_seq_one_letter_code
_entity_poly.pdbx_strand_id
1 'polypeptide(L)' 'MANLNLIDTFASFKENKDIDRATMMSVLEEVFRATFEKQYGTSDNYDFIINIDKGDFEIWRNREVVED' A
#
# COMPACT_ATOMS: atom_id res chain seq x y z
N MET A 1 -3.45 1.61 22.33
CA MET A 1 -3.71 1.19 20.93
C MET A 1 -2.44 0.55 20.42
N ALA A 2 -2.47 -0.69 19.95
CA ALA A 2 -1.28 -1.31 19.38
C ALA A 2 -0.87 -0.51 18.14
N ASN A 3 0.24 0.20 18.20
CA ASN A 3 0.89 0.71 16.99
C ASN A 3 1.41 -0.53 16.26
N LEU A 4 0.61 -1.04 15.32
CA LEU A 4 1.04 -2.05 14.36
C LEU A 4 2.18 -1.43 13.57
N ASN A 5 3.41 -1.70 13.98
CA ASN A 5 4.58 -1.29 13.25
C ASN A 5 4.65 -2.17 12.00
N LEU A 6 4.21 -1.59 10.88
CA LEU A 6 4.21 -2.24 9.57
C LEU A 6 5.62 -2.75 9.22
N ILE A 7 6.67 -2.01 9.61
CA ILE A 7 8.07 -2.40 9.43
C ILE A 7 8.38 -3.73 10.10
N ASP A 8 8.01 -3.88 11.37
CA ASP A 8 8.30 -5.11 12.13
C ASP A 8 7.53 -6.29 11.54
N THR A 9 6.32 -6.03 11.05
CA THR A 9 5.51 -7.02 10.34
C THR A 9 6.20 -7.45 9.04
N PHE A 10 6.72 -6.51 8.25
CA PHE A 10 7.44 -6.79 7.00
C PHE A 10 8.78 -7.50 7.22
N ALA A 11 9.54 -7.10 8.24
CA ALA A 11 10.78 -7.76 8.63
C ALA A 11 10.53 -9.22 8.99
N SER A 12 9.45 -9.49 9.74
CA SER A 12 9.05 -10.85 10.08
C SER A 12 8.61 -11.67 8.86
N PHE A 13 7.95 -11.07 7.86
CA PHE A 13 7.55 -11.79 6.65
C PHE A 13 8.76 -12.18 5.79
N LYS A 14 9.75 -11.29 5.66
CA LYS A 14 10.99 -11.60 4.95
C LYS A 14 11.73 -12.76 5.63
N GLU A 15 11.90 -12.71 6.96
CA GLU A 15 12.65 -13.73 7.69
C GLU A 15 11.93 -15.08 7.78
N ASN A 16 10.61 -15.09 7.95
CA ASN A 16 9.86 -16.34 8.19
C ASN A 16 9.36 -17.02 6.92
N LYS A 17 9.20 -16.29 5.81
CA LYS A 17 8.56 -16.81 4.59
C LYS A 17 9.47 -16.77 3.36
N ASP A 18 10.69 -16.23 3.48
CA ASP A 18 11.63 -16.02 2.37
C ASP A 18 10.99 -15.28 1.17
N ILE A 19 10.06 -14.36 1.48
CA ILE A 19 9.37 -13.55 0.47
C ILE A 19 10.30 -12.42 0.06
N ASP A 20 10.56 -12.31 -1.24
CA ASP A 20 11.32 -11.20 -1.78
C ASP A 20 10.55 -9.87 -1.69
N ARG A 21 11.30 -8.77 -1.68
CA ARG A 21 10.75 -7.42 -1.52
C ARG A 21 9.76 -7.05 -2.62
N ALA A 22 9.96 -7.52 -3.86
CA ALA A 22 9.10 -7.17 -4.98
C ALA A 22 7.74 -7.85 -4.83
N THR A 23 7.73 -9.13 -4.49
CA THR A 23 6.50 -9.89 -4.19
C THR A 23 5.71 -9.22 -3.06
N MET A 24 6.39 -8.77 -1.99
CA MET A 24 5.73 -8.07 -0.89
C MET A 24 5.11 -6.73 -1.32
N MET A 25 5.80 -5.95 -2.15
CA MET A 25 5.24 -4.71 -2.70
C MET A 25 3.98 -4.97 -3.53
N SER A 26 4.03 -5.96 -4.43
CA SER A 26 2.89 -6.30 -5.29
C SER A 26 1.66 -6.72 -4.49
N VAL A 27 1.83 -7.56 -3.47
CA VAL A 27 0.72 -8.00 -2.61
C VAL A 27 0.12 -6.82 -1.85
N LEU A 28 0.94 -5.92 -1.32
CA LEU A 28 0.45 -4.75 -0.59
C LEU A 28 -0.34 -3.81 -1.49
N GLU A 29 0.18 -3.51 -2.67
CA GLU A 29 -0.51 -2.67 -3.65
C GLU A 29 -1.87 -3.27 -4.00
N GLU A 30 -1.95 -4.58 -4.26
CA GLU A 30 -3.20 -5.27 -4.57
C GLU A 30 -4.21 -5.20 -3.42
N VAL A 31 -3.77 -5.42 -2.18
CA VAL A 31 -4.63 -5.34 -0.99
C VAL A 31 -5.18 -3.92 -0.80
N PHE A 32 -4.34 -2.89 -0.99
CA PHE A 32 -4.80 -1.50 -0.89
C PHE A 32 -5.78 -1.16 -2.02
N ARG A 33 -5.47 -1.49 -3.28
CA ARG A 33 -6.39 -1.29 -4.41
C ARG A 33 -7.75 -1.94 -4.17
N ALA A 34 -7.77 -3.21 -3.78
CA ALA A 34 -9.00 -3.93 -3.48
C ALA A 34 -9.79 -3.32 -2.31
N THR A 35 -9.09 -2.82 -1.28
CA THR A 35 -9.73 -2.13 -0.15
C THR A 35 -10.38 -0.83 -0.59
N PHE A 36 -9.69 -0.03 -1.41
CA PHE A 36 -10.21 1.24 -1.94
C PHE A 36 -11.36 1.02 -2.92
N GLU A 37 -11.27 0.04 -3.81
CA GLU A 37 -12.38 -0.34 -4.70
C GLU A 37 -13.61 -0.77 -3.91
N LYS A 38 -13.44 -1.57 -2.85
CA LYS A 38 -14.55 -1.99 -1.99
C LYS A 38 -15.20 -0.82 -1.25
N GLN A 39 -14.42 0.17 -0.83
CA GLN A 39 -14.91 1.28 0.00
C GLN A 39 -15.40 2.49 -0.82
N TYR A 40 -14.80 2.75 -1.97
CA TYR A 40 -15.02 3.94 -2.80
C TYR A 40 -15.48 3.62 -4.23
N GLY A 41 -15.58 2.35 -4.60
CA GLY A 41 -16.06 1.88 -5.89
C GLY A 41 -14.98 1.79 -6.98
N THR A 42 -13.96 2.65 -6.93
CA THR A 42 -12.82 2.63 -7.87
C THR A 42 -11.54 3.04 -7.15
N SER A 43 -10.41 2.47 -7.58
CA SER A 43 -9.06 2.88 -7.17
C SER A 43 -8.30 3.64 -8.28
N ASP A 44 -8.93 3.92 -9.43
CA ASP A 44 -8.24 4.39 -10.65
C ASP A 44 -7.57 5.76 -10.50
N ASN A 45 -8.09 6.59 -9.61
CA ASN A 45 -7.54 7.91 -9.32
C ASN A 45 -6.60 7.92 -8.10
N TYR A 46 -6.13 6.76 -7.64
CA TYR A 46 -5.22 6.63 -6.52
C TYR A 46 -3.87 6.05 -6.94
N ASP A 47 -2.79 6.73 -6.56
CA ASP A 47 -1.42 6.20 -6.62
C ASP A 47 -0.99 5.74 -5.22
N PHE A 48 -0.50 4.51 -5.14
CA PHE A 48 0.02 3.90 -3.92
C PHE A 48 1.55 3.87 -4.00
N ILE A 49 2.22 4.67 -3.17
CA ILE A 49 3.67 4.80 -3.14
C ILE A 49 4.17 4.21 -1.83
N ILE A 50 4.96 3.14 -1.89
CA ILE A 50 5.41 2.41 -0.69
C ILE A 50 6.94 2.49 -0.57
N ASN A 51 7.42 3.00 0.57
CA ASN A 51 8.82 2.98 0.95
C ASN A 51 9.06 1.87 1.99
N ILE A 52 9.46 0.69 1.51
CA ILE A 52 9.71 -0.48 2.35
C ILE A 52 10.90 -0.32 3.32
N ASP A 53 11.88 0.53 3.00
CA ASP A 53 13.08 0.68 3.83
C ASP A 53 12.80 1.59 5.03
N LYS A 54 11.88 2.56 4.87
CA LYS A 54 11.42 3.42 5.96
C LYS A 54 10.13 2.94 6.63
N GLY A 55 9.39 2.04 5.99
CA GLY A 55 8.07 1.61 6.46
C GLY A 55 6.95 2.60 6.19
N ASP A 56 7.22 3.61 5.38
CA ASP A 56 6.26 4.66 5.07
C ASP A 56 5.49 4.29 3.81
N PHE A 57 4.22 4.70 3.75
CA PHE A 57 3.45 4.65 2.52
C PHE A 57 2.70 5.97 2.35
N GLU A 58 2.54 6.36 1.10
CA GLU A 58 1.79 7.54 0.69
C GLU A 58 0.69 7.10 -0.27
N ILE A 59 -0.48 7.72 -0.14
CA ILE A 59 -1.62 7.48 -1.03
C ILE A 59 -2.01 8.83 -1.61
N TRP A 60 -1.83 8.96 -2.92
CA TRP A 60 -2.12 10.20 -3.63
C TRP A 60 -3.42 10.02 -4.38
N ARG A 61 -4.35 10.97 -4.23
CA ARG A 61 -5.58 10.98 -5.03
C ARG A 61 -5.46 12.02 -6.12
N ASN A 62 -5.30 11.56 -7.34
CA ASN A 62 -5.29 12.40 -8.52
C ASN A 62 -6.69 12.91 -8.83
N ARG A 63 -6.77 14.18 -9.24
CA ARG A 63 -8.01 14.80 -9.71
C ARG A 63 -7.69 15.59 -10.95
N GLU A 64 -8.52 15.44 -11.96
CA GLU A 64 -8.50 16.31 -13.13
C GLU A 64 -9.23 17.61 -12.78
N VAL A 65 -8.60 18.74 -13.08
CA VAL A 65 -9.23 20.06 -12.93
C VAL A 65 -10.08 20.28 -14.17
N VAL A 66 -11.38 20.50 -13.97
CA VAL A 66 -12.34 20.77 -15.04
C VAL A 66 -12.90 22.18 -14.89
N GLU A 67 -13.35 22.76 -16.01
CA GLU A 67 -14.16 23.99 -15.97
C GLU A 67 -15.53 23.70 -15.33
N ASP A 68 -16.10 24.72 -14.67
CA ASP A 68 -17.38 24.63 -13.96
C ASP A 68 -18.59 24.31 -14.88
#